data_AF-A0A946HG63-F1
#
_entry.id   AF-A0A946HG63-F1
#
_cell.length_a   1.000
_cell.length_b   1.000
_cell.length_c   1.000
_cell.angle_alpha   90.00
_cell.angle_beta   90.00
_cell.angle_gamma   90.00
#
_symmetry.space_group_name_H-M   'P 1'
#
loop_
_entity.id
_entity.type
_entity.pdbx_description
1 polymer ?
#
loop_
_entity_poly.entity_id
_entity_poly.type
_entity_poly.pdbx_seq_one_letter_code
_entity_poly.pdbx_strand_id
1 'polypeptide(L)'
;MLKLFPQSPSSSDAQHWALWGLDSRSRLAASDGFQEALELCTSEPILAEVLDQHWGQGPDQKEDRSWRLSDDQSLKVCWIQENSQSGAMLLLQMQTNKSAAQRSVSREELVSQLLMLLLPRFLHQLKNHYSVVQNSEEIRQMAMLSADTAMIERCHELGLKGVQRSAALLDSIVSLHGMEFDSIWQAYLSRFQAAKIVLEIDGEVPTGDLWIAALVISLEFARPQLPPESALRISCEKNVIQVHVEGLKSINIPPVQDGFFEEFFNFKTEGVGWVVTRREGESS
;
A
#
# COMPACT_ATOMS: atom_id res chain seq x y z
N MET A 1 -36.25 -27.54 14.84
CA MET A 1 -35.89 -26.29 14.15
C MET A 1 -34.57 -25.84 14.75
N LEU A 2 -33.47 -26.23 14.12
CA LEU A 2 -32.09 -25.96 14.57
C LEU A 2 -31.79 -24.47 14.41
N LYS A 3 -31.68 -23.72 15.51
CA LYS A 3 -31.02 -22.40 15.48
C LYS A 3 -29.54 -22.66 15.66
N LEU A 4 -28.87 -22.57 14.51
CA LEU A 4 -27.45 -22.77 14.28
C LEU A 4 -26.62 -21.79 15.12
N PHE A 5 -25.48 -22.33 15.56
CA PHE A 5 -24.30 -21.72 16.16
C PHE A 5 -24.07 -20.22 15.86
N PRO A 6 -23.41 -19.49 16.78
CA PRO A 6 -22.91 -18.15 16.47
C PRO A 6 -22.13 -18.21 15.16
N GLN A 7 -22.47 -17.30 14.24
CA GLN A 7 -21.81 -17.16 12.95
C GLN A 7 -20.29 -17.13 13.16
N SER A 8 -19.57 -17.85 12.31
CA SER A 8 -18.11 -17.84 12.25
C SER A 8 -17.60 -16.40 12.35
N PRO A 9 -16.61 -16.11 13.22
CA PRO A 9 -16.08 -14.77 13.36
C PRO A 9 -15.52 -14.31 12.01
N SER A 10 -16.08 -13.21 11.49
CA SER A 10 -15.82 -12.65 10.17
C SER A 10 -14.47 -11.93 10.07
N SER A 11 -13.41 -12.49 10.65
CA SER A 11 -12.04 -12.00 10.49
C SER A 11 -11.22 -13.06 9.78
N SER A 12 -10.53 -12.69 8.70
CA SER A 12 -9.70 -13.55 7.84
C SER A 12 -8.61 -14.37 8.56
N ASP A 13 -8.39 -14.15 9.85
CA ASP A 13 -7.23 -14.64 10.59
C ASP A 13 -7.56 -15.77 11.60
N ALA A 14 -8.84 -16.11 11.83
CA ALA A 14 -9.24 -17.12 12.83
C ALA A 14 -9.61 -18.47 12.18
N GLN A 15 -8.62 -19.23 11.69
CA GLN A 15 -8.86 -20.56 11.09
C GLN A 15 -9.15 -21.65 12.14
N HIS A 16 -8.67 -21.50 13.39
CA HIS A 16 -8.88 -22.48 14.45
C HIS A 16 -9.51 -21.85 15.71
N TRP A 17 -10.65 -22.39 16.15
CA TRP A 17 -11.39 -21.93 17.33
C TRP A 17 -12.07 -23.06 18.10
N ALA A 18 -12.36 -22.84 19.38
CA ALA A 18 -13.18 -23.72 20.21
C ALA A 18 -14.07 -22.93 21.18
N LEU A 19 -15.27 -23.45 21.44
CA LEU A 19 -16.18 -22.99 22.47
C LEU A 19 -16.13 -23.94 23.66
N TRP A 20 -15.96 -23.38 24.85
CA TRP A 20 -15.86 -24.12 26.10
C TRP A 20 -16.87 -23.65 27.12
N GLY A 21 -17.59 -24.59 27.74
CA GLY A 21 -18.46 -24.29 28.88
C GLY A 21 -17.65 -24.22 30.16
N LEU A 22 -17.72 -23.10 30.88
CA LEU A 22 -17.01 -22.92 32.15
C LEU A 22 -17.61 -23.78 33.26
N ASP A 23 -18.94 -23.84 33.33
CA ASP A 23 -19.65 -24.60 34.36
C ASP A 23 -19.52 -26.12 34.16
N SER A 24 -19.52 -26.58 32.91
CA SER A 24 -19.38 -28.01 32.56
C SER A 24 -17.94 -28.46 32.39
N ARG A 25 -16.98 -27.53 32.32
CA ARG A 25 -15.58 -27.76 31.91
C ARG A 25 -15.46 -28.62 30.64
N SER A 26 -16.43 -28.53 29.73
CA SER A 26 -16.47 -29.36 28.53
C SER A 26 -16.44 -28.52 27.25
N ARG A 27 -15.81 -29.07 26.22
CA ARG A 27 -15.84 -28.49 24.87
C ARG A 27 -17.25 -28.63 24.30
N LEU A 28 -17.83 -27.49 23.89
CA LEU A 28 -19.17 -27.44 23.32
C LEU A 28 -19.12 -27.51 21.79
N ALA A 29 -18.13 -26.85 21.19
CA ALA A 29 -17.89 -26.87 19.74
C ALA A 29 -16.43 -26.51 19.43
N ALA A 30 -15.96 -26.85 18.23
CA ALA A 30 -14.66 -26.39 17.71
C ALA A 30 -14.65 -26.44 16.19
N SER A 31 -13.76 -25.67 15.58
CA SER A 31 -13.36 -25.86 14.19
C SER A 31 -12.61 -27.17 14.01
N ASP A 32 -12.68 -27.74 12.81
CA ASP A 32 -11.86 -28.89 12.42
C ASP A 32 -10.36 -28.56 12.63
N GLY A 33 -9.61 -29.51 13.21
CA GLY A 33 -8.17 -29.36 13.42
C GLY A 33 -7.74 -28.47 14.60
N PHE A 34 -8.67 -27.94 15.42
CA PHE A 34 -8.28 -27.05 16.54
C PHE A 34 -7.38 -27.74 17.57
N GLN A 35 -7.68 -28.98 17.93
CA GLN A 35 -6.90 -29.71 18.94
C GLN A 35 -5.49 -30.01 18.44
N GLU A 36 -5.40 -30.48 17.19
CA GLU A 36 -4.15 -30.76 16.50
C GLU A 36 -3.30 -29.48 16.35
N ALA A 37 -3.92 -28.37 15.96
CA ALA A 37 -3.23 -27.09 15.84
C ALA A 37 -2.68 -26.59 17.18
N LEU A 38 -3.45 -26.74 18.26
CA LEU A 38 -3.02 -26.36 19.60
C LEU A 38 -1.84 -27.23 20.07
N GLU A 39 -1.93 -28.55 19.90
CA GLU A 39 -0.87 -29.50 20.26
C GLU A 39 0.42 -29.31 19.44
N LEU A 40 0.32 -28.84 18.19
CA LEU A 40 1.48 -28.47 17.38
C LEU A 40 2.20 -27.22 17.90
N CYS A 41 1.47 -26.29 18.52
CA CYS A 41 2.00 -25.00 18.94
C CYS A 41 2.46 -24.96 20.40
N THR A 42 2.17 -25.97 21.21
CA THR A 42 2.60 -26.02 22.62
C THR A 42 3.03 -27.42 23.05
N SER A 43 4.13 -27.51 23.81
CA SER A 43 4.58 -28.74 24.47
C SER A 43 3.96 -28.93 25.86
N GLU A 44 3.31 -27.90 26.40
CA GLU A 44 2.67 -27.91 27.73
C GLU A 44 1.13 -27.91 27.60
N PRO A 45 0.39 -28.40 28.62
CA PRO A 45 -1.07 -28.44 28.59
C PRO A 45 -1.67 -27.05 28.85
N ILE A 46 -1.37 -26.08 27.98
CA ILE A 46 -1.86 -24.69 28.03
C ILE A 46 -3.38 -24.63 28.17
N LEU A 47 -4.11 -25.58 27.56
CA LEU A 47 -5.56 -25.63 27.66
C LEU A 47 -6.05 -25.80 29.11
N ALA A 48 -5.36 -26.63 29.91
CA ALA A 48 -5.72 -26.81 31.31
C ALA A 48 -5.43 -25.54 32.12
N GLU A 49 -4.27 -24.92 31.86
CA GLU A 49 -3.89 -23.66 32.51
C GLU A 49 -4.86 -22.53 32.21
N VAL A 50 -5.31 -22.41 30.96
CA VAL A 50 -6.32 -21.45 30.51
C VAL A 50 -7.65 -21.70 31.21
N LEU A 51 -8.11 -22.95 31.28
CA LEU A 51 -9.41 -23.29 31.86
C LEU A 51 -9.44 -23.20 33.39
N ASP A 52 -8.30 -23.35 34.06
CA ASP A 52 -8.18 -23.22 35.51
C ASP A 52 -8.03 -21.76 35.99
N GLN A 53 -7.93 -20.78 35.08
CA GLN A 53 -7.94 -19.37 35.46
C GLN A 53 -9.26 -18.96 36.11
N HIS A 54 -9.18 -18.00 37.04
CA HIS A 54 -10.35 -17.32 37.58
C HIS A 54 -10.93 -16.34 36.55
N TRP A 55 -11.87 -16.82 35.75
CA TRP A 55 -12.52 -16.04 34.69
C TRP A 55 -13.61 -15.07 35.19
N GLY A 56 -13.97 -15.11 36.48
CA GLY A 56 -15.05 -14.32 37.06
C GLY A 56 -16.44 -14.94 36.83
N GLN A 57 -17.48 -14.32 37.39
CA GLN A 57 -18.87 -14.81 37.31
C GLN A 57 -19.71 -14.11 36.23
N GLY A 58 -19.08 -13.36 35.31
CA GLY A 58 -19.84 -12.75 34.23
C GLY A 58 -19.13 -11.70 33.39
N PRO A 59 -19.82 -11.22 32.35
CA PRO A 59 -19.31 -10.31 31.32
C PRO A 59 -18.94 -8.90 31.80
N ASP A 60 -19.11 -8.58 33.08
CA ASP A 60 -18.80 -7.24 33.64
C ASP A 60 -17.45 -7.23 34.39
N GLN A 61 -16.76 -8.37 34.46
CA GLN A 61 -15.40 -8.52 35.00
C GLN A 61 -14.36 -8.85 33.90
N LYS A 62 -14.68 -8.53 32.64
CA LYS A 62 -13.97 -8.95 31.42
C LYS A 62 -12.55 -8.41 31.33
N GLU A 63 -11.59 -9.31 31.27
CA GLU A 63 -10.36 -9.12 30.52
C GLU A 63 -10.32 -10.18 29.43
N ASP A 64 -10.33 -9.77 28.17
CA ASP A 64 -9.82 -10.62 27.09
C ASP A 64 -8.38 -10.95 27.45
N ARG A 65 -8.02 -12.23 27.44
CA ARG A 65 -6.66 -12.67 27.76
C ARG A 65 -6.07 -13.46 26.62
N SER A 66 -4.76 -13.32 26.45
CA SER A 66 -4.02 -14.01 25.40
C SER A 66 -2.86 -14.78 26.02
N TRP A 67 -2.72 -16.04 25.63
CA TRP A 67 -1.57 -16.88 25.96
C TRP A 67 -0.68 -17.01 24.75
N ARG A 68 0.63 -16.83 24.94
CA ARG A 68 1.60 -17.11 23.88
C ARG A 68 1.71 -18.63 23.71
N LEU A 69 1.51 -19.11 22.48
CA LEU A 69 1.71 -20.52 22.13
C LEU A 69 3.12 -20.71 21.56
N SER A 70 3.45 -19.91 20.54
CA SER A 70 4.74 -19.88 19.86
C SER A 70 5.20 -18.43 19.61
N ASP A 71 6.27 -18.24 18.84
CA ASP A 71 6.72 -16.91 18.41
C ASP A 71 5.70 -16.20 17.50
N ASP A 72 4.92 -16.97 16.75
CA ASP A 72 3.99 -16.50 15.72
C ASP A 72 2.53 -16.82 16.01
N GLN A 73 2.20 -17.46 17.14
CA GLN A 73 0.83 -17.82 17.52
C GLN A 73 0.52 -17.48 18.98
N SER A 74 -0.68 -16.95 19.23
CA SER A 74 -1.30 -16.88 20.55
C SER A 74 -2.66 -17.54 20.56
N LEU A 75 -3.09 -17.92 21.75
CA LEU A 75 -4.45 -18.31 22.04
C LEU A 75 -5.16 -17.14 22.70
N LYS A 76 -6.01 -16.45 21.96
CA LYS A 76 -6.91 -15.43 22.51
C LYS A 76 -8.12 -16.11 23.10
N VAL A 77 -8.49 -15.70 24.30
CA VAL A 77 -9.65 -16.22 25.02
C VAL A 77 -10.59 -15.07 25.35
N CYS A 78 -11.78 -15.17 24.78
CA CYS A 78 -12.82 -14.16 24.88
C CYS A 78 -14.03 -14.74 25.61
N TRP A 79 -14.66 -13.94 26.46
CA TRP A 79 -15.95 -14.31 27.04
C TRP A 79 -17.08 -14.21 26.00
N ILE A 80 -17.92 -15.24 25.91
CA ILE A 80 -19.15 -15.18 25.13
C ILE A 80 -20.36 -15.24 26.05
N GLN A 81 -21.24 -14.26 25.91
CA GLN A 81 -22.56 -14.26 26.53
C GLN A 81 -23.57 -14.86 25.55
N GLU A 82 -24.11 -16.05 25.84
CA GLU A 82 -25.38 -16.47 25.24
C GLU A 82 -26.54 -16.14 26.18
N ASN A 83 -27.63 -15.66 25.60
CA ASN A 83 -28.95 -15.59 26.24
C ASN A 83 -29.61 -16.99 26.33
N SER A 84 -28.84 -18.05 26.59
CA SER A 84 -29.31 -19.43 26.55
C SER A 84 -29.01 -20.16 27.86
N GLN A 85 -29.69 -21.28 28.10
CA GLN A 85 -29.62 -22.09 29.32
C GLN A 85 -28.25 -22.75 29.58
N SER A 86 -27.23 -22.48 28.77
CA SER A 86 -25.95 -23.20 28.73
C SER A 86 -24.84 -22.61 29.60
N GLY A 87 -25.12 -21.56 30.38
CA GLY A 87 -24.16 -21.02 31.35
C GLY A 87 -23.03 -20.19 30.73
N ALA A 88 -21.99 -19.94 31.53
CA ALA A 88 -20.84 -19.12 31.13
C ALA A 88 -19.96 -19.84 30.10
N MET A 89 -19.55 -19.14 29.03
CA MET A 89 -18.75 -19.72 27.94
C MET A 89 -17.52 -18.90 27.58
N LEU A 90 -16.46 -19.61 27.18
CA LEU A 90 -15.25 -19.05 26.60
C LEU A 90 -15.14 -19.42 25.13
N LEU A 91 -14.75 -18.46 24.32
CA LEU A 91 -14.25 -18.67 22.96
C LEU A 91 -12.73 -18.63 22.99
N LEU A 92 -12.12 -19.75 22.67
CA LEU A 92 -10.70 -19.89 22.46
C LEU A 92 -10.45 -19.74 20.95
N GLN A 93 -9.59 -18.82 20.55
CA GLN A 93 -9.21 -18.60 19.16
C GLN A 93 -7.70 -18.61 19.05
N MET A 94 -7.18 -19.49 18.20
CA MET A 94 -5.79 -19.36 17.79
C MET A 94 -5.69 -18.16 16.85
N GLN A 95 -4.78 -17.27 17.18
CA GLN A 95 -4.46 -16.10 16.39
C GLN A 95 -2.99 -16.20 16.03
N THR A 96 -2.67 -15.91 14.78
CA THR A 96 -1.30 -15.56 14.46
C THR A 96 -0.96 -14.33 15.29
N ASN A 97 0.05 -14.44 16.16
CA ASN A 97 0.74 -13.28 16.67
C ASN A 97 1.30 -12.60 15.43
N LYS A 98 0.57 -11.59 14.95
CA LYS A 98 1.22 -10.44 14.34
C LYS A 98 2.09 -9.85 15.44
N SER A 99 3.23 -10.49 15.70
CA SER A 99 4.43 -9.75 15.95
C SER A 99 4.46 -8.63 14.90
N ALA A 100 5.06 -7.51 15.22
CA ALA A 100 5.42 -6.50 14.22
C ALA A 100 6.41 -7.06 13.17
N ALA A 101 6.23 -8.30 12.68
CA ALA A 101 6.60 -8.73 11.36
C ALA A 101 6.01 -7.72 10.39
N GLN A 102 6.83 -6.72 10.05
CA GLN A 102 6.75 -6.01 8.78
C GLN A 102 6.24 -7.00 7.75
N ARG A 103 5.03 -6.74 7.23
CA ARG A 103 4.50 -7.50 6.10
C ARG A 103 5.61 -7.52 5.04
N SER A 104 6.23 -8.67 4.85
CA SER A 104 7.33 -8.79 3.89
C SER A 104 6.69 -8.75 2.51
N VAL A 105 6.54 -7.54 1.97
CA VAL A 105 5.97 -7.30 0.66
C VAL A 105 6.96 -7.82 -0.37
N SER A 106 6.53 -8.76 -1.20
CA SER A 106 7.38 -9.21 -2.31
C SER A 106 7.52 -8.09 -3.34
N ARG A 107 8.62 -8.09 -4.10
CA ARG A 107 8.82 -7.11 -5.18
C ARG A 107 7.65 -7.13 -6.16
N GLU A 108 7.14 -8.30 -6.51
CA GLU A 108 6.03 -8.47 -7.44
C GLU A 108 4.74 -7.86 -6.90
N GLU A 109 4.44 -8.07 -5.61
CA GLU A 109 3.30 -7.45 -4.95
C GLU A 109 3.44 -5.93 -4.95
N LEU A 110 4.61 -5.41 -4.59
CA LEU A 110 4.88 -3.97 -4.56
C LEU A 110 4.71 -3.33 -5.94
N VAL A 111 5.30 -3.95 -6.98
CA VAL A 111 5.19 -3.47 -8.36
C VAL A 111 3.73 -3.50 -8.82
N SER A 112 2.99 -4.57 -8.52
CA SER A 112 1.56 -4.68 -8.84
C SER A 112 0.76 -3.56 -8.18
N GLN A 113 0.94 -3.32 -6.89
CA GLN A 113 0.26 -2.25 -6.14
C GLN A 113 0.64 -0.86 -6.66
N LEU A 114 1.92 -0.63 -6.97
CA LEU A 114 2.40 0.61 -7.55
C LEU A 114 1.78 0.87 -8.93
N LEU A 115 1.73 -0.16 -9.78
CA LEU A 115 1.09 -0.06 -11.09
C LEU A 115 -0.41 0.19 -10.96
N MET A 116 -1.13 -0.50 -10.06
CA MET A 116 -2.56 -0.24 -9.86
C MET A 116 -2.84 1.22 -9.45
N LEU A 117 -1.99 1.79 -8.59
CA LEU A 117 -2.10 3.19 -8.17
C LEU A 117 -1.86 4.17 -9.34
N LEU A 118 -0.87 3.87 -10.21
CA LEU A 118 -0.39 4.82 -11.22
C LEU A 118 -1.01 4.62 -12.61
N LEU A 119 -1.54 3.43 -12.91
CA LEU A 119 -2.05 3.05 -14.22
C LEU A 119 -3.12 4.01 -14.76
N PRO A 120 -4.11 4.49 -13.98
CA PRO A 120 -5.07 5.47 -14.49
C PRO A 120 -4.40 6.75 -15.01
N ARG A 121 -3.33 7.20 -14.33
CA ARG A 121 -2.57 8.40 -14.70
C ARG A 121 -1.72 8.15 -15.94
N PHE A 122 -1.08 6.98 -16.03
CA PHE A 122 -0.34 6.58 -17.22
C PHE A 122 -1.24 6.48 -18.46
N LEU A 123 -2.41 5.84 -18.34
CA LEU A 123 -3.38 5.76 -19.44
C LEU A 123 -3.87 7.14 -19.87
N HIS A 124 -4.15 8.02 -18.91
CA HIS A 124 -4.54 9.41 -19.21
C HIS A 124 -3.43 10.17 -19.94
N GLN A 125 -2.17 10.04 -19.51
CA GLN A 125 -1.03 10.66 -20.18
C GLN A 125 -0.84 10.12 -21.61
N LEU A 126 -0.89 8.80 -21.80
CA LEU A 126 -0.81 8.18 -23.13
C LEU A 126 -1.93 8.68 -24.05
N LYS A 127 -3.16 8.77 -23.55
CA LYS A 127 -4.30 9.30 -24.32
C LYS A 127 -4.05 10.76 -24.74
N ASN A 128 -3.51 11.59 -23.86
CA ASN A 128 -3.19 12.97 -24.17
C ASN A 128 -2.07 13.07 -25.22
N HIS A 129 -1.02 12.27 -25.10
CA HIS A 129 0.07 12.24 -26.07
C HIS A 129 -0.40 11.75 -27.44
N TYR A 130 -1.24 10.70 -27.48
CA TYR A 130 -1.89 10.23 -28.69
C TYR A 130 -2.76 11.31 -29.34
N SER A 131 -3.56 12.03 -28.55
CA SER A 131 -4.41 13.13 -29.06
C SER A 131 -3.58 14.25 -29.70
N VAL A 132 -2.41 14.56 -29.14
CA VAL A 132 -1.47 15.53 -29.75
C VAL A 132 -0.98 15.03 -31.11
N VAL A 133 -0.63 13.75 -31.23
CA VAL A 133 -0.19 13.15 -32.50
C VAL A 133 -1.31 13.22 -33.54
N GLN A 134 -2.51 12.76 -33.17
CA GLN A 134 -3.67 12.73 -34.05
C GLN A 134 -4.04 14.14 -34.53
N ASN A 135 -4.21 15.10 -33.61
CA ASN A 135 -4.56 16.47 -33.96
C ASN A 135 -3.49 17.13 -34.83
N SER A 136 -2.21 16.87 -34.55
CA SER A 136 -1.11 17.41 -35.35
C SER A 136 -1.18 16.90 -36.79
N GLU A 137 -1.49 15.62 -37.00
CA GLU A 137 -1.63 15.03 -38.33
C GLU A 137 -2.86 15.56 -39.08
N GLU A 138 -4.02 15.65 -38.42
CA GLU A 138 -5.25 16.20 -39.02
C GLU A 138 -5.03 17.65 -39.49
N ILE A 139 -4.42 18.49 -38.65
CA ILE A 139 -4.13 19.88 -39.00
C ILE A 139 -3.05 19.95 -40.08
N ARG A 140 -2.05 19.06 -40.06
CA ARG A 140 -1.00 18.99 -41.10
C ARG A 140 -1.61 18.72 -42.47
N GLN A 141 -2.58 17.81 -42.56
CA GLN A 141 -3.27 17.49 -43.81
C GLN A 141 -4.01 18.72 -44.36
N MET A 142 -4.68 19.50 -43.51
CA MET A 142 -5.32 20.77 -43.91
C MET A 142 -4.29 21.83 -44.35
N ALA A 143 -3.16 21.93 -43.66
CA ALA A 143 -2.07 22.83 -44.02
C ALA A 143 -1.42 22.46 -45.37
N MET A 144 -1.31 21.16 -45.67
CA MET A 144 -0.83 20.69 -46.97
C MET A 144 -1.75 21.11 -48.13
N LEU A 145 -3.08 21.09 -47.93
CA LEU A 145 -4.04 21.56 -48.94
C LEU A 145 -3.93 23.06 -49.23
N SER A 146 -3.51 23.85 -48.23
CA SER A 146 -3.34 25.30 -48.32
C SER A 146 -1.91 25.74 -48.61
N ALA A 147 -0.97 24.79 -48.76
CA ALA A 147 0.45 25.02 -48.94
C ALA A 147 1.10 25.91 -47.85
N ASP A 148 0.57 25.87 -46.62
CA ASP A 148 1.12 26.59 -45.47
C ASP A 148 2.31 25.82 -44.87
N THR A 149 3.51 26.12 -45.36
CA THR A 149 4.74 25.43 -44.97
C THR A 149 5.08 25.59 -43.50
N ALA A 150 4.82 26.76 -42.90
CA ALA A 150 5.11 27.02 -41.49
C ALA A 150 4.23 26.17 -40.58
N MET A 151 2.94 26.02 -40.94
CA MET A 151 2.02 25.17 -40.19
C MET A 151 2.34 23.68 -40.35
N ILE A 152 2.77 23.25 -41.54
CA ILE A 152 3.21 21.87 -41.78
C ILE A 152 4.38 21.50 -40.86
N GLU A 153 5.42 22.35 -40.81
CA GLU A 153 6.60 22.13 -39.96
C GLU A 153 6.22 22.09 -38.47
N ARG A 154 5.40 23.06 -38.02
CA ARG A 154 4.93 23.11 -36.64
C ARG A 154 4.14 21.86 -36.25
N CYS A 155 3.25 21.37 -37.11
CA CYS A 155 2.50 20.14 -36.86
C CYS A 155 3.43 18.92 -36.81
N HIS A 156 4.44 18.84 -37.68
CA HIS A 156 5.42 17.76 -37.64
C HIS A 156 6.16 17.73 -36.29
N GLU A 157 6.64 18.88 -35.82
CA GLU A 157 7.32 18.97 -34.51
C GLU A 157 6.41 18.57 -33.35
N LEU A 158 5.14 19.00 -33.36
CA LEU A 158 4.18 18.66 -32.31
C LEU A 158 3.86 17.17 -32.30
N GLY A 159 3.67 16.57 -33.48
CA GLY A 159 3.47 15.12 -33.63
C GLY A 159 4.68 14.34 -33.11
N LEU A 160 5.89 14.74 -33.49
CA LEU A 160 7.12 14.10 -33.01
C LEU A 160 7.26 14.19 -31.48
N LYS A 161 6.98 15.36 -30.89
CA LYS A 161 6.95 15.56 -29.43
C LYS A 161 5.92 14.64 -28.75
N GLY A 162 4.76 14.43 -29.37
CA GLY A 162 3.74 13.50 -28.89
C GLY A 162 4.26 12.06 -28.83
N VAL A 163 4.90 11.59 -29.90
CA VAL A 163 5.51 10.24 -29.96
C VAL A 163 6.62 10.07 -28.93
N GLN A 164 7.54 11.03 -28.84
CA GLN A 164 8.66 11.00 -27.88
C GLN A 164 8.18 10.94 -26.43
N ARG A 165 7.12 11.71 -26.09
CA ARG A 165 6.53 11.70 -24.75
C ARG A 165 5.85 10.37 -24.42
N SER A 166 5.21 9.73 -25.41
CA SER A 166 4.67 8.38 -25.25
C SER A 166 5.76 7.35 -25.01
N ALA A 167 6.85 7.39 -25.79
CA ALA A 167 7.98 6.48 -25.62
C ALA A 167 8.60 6.62 -24.21
N ALA A 168 8.93 7.84 -23.79
CA ALA A 168 9.51 8.10 -22.47
C ALA A 168 8.61 7.62 -21.32
N LEU A 169 7.28 7.76 -21.47
CA LEU A 169 6.32 7.22 -20.51
C LEU A 169 6.33 5.69 -20.45
N LEU A 170 6.37 5.01 -21.60
CA LEU A 170 6.48 3.55 -21.65
C LEU A 170 7.79 3.06 -21.03
N ASP A 171 8.91 3.74 -21.29
CA ASP A 171 10.20 3.41 -20.69
C ASP A 171 10.15 3.51 -19.16
N SER A 172 9.47 4.53 -18.63
CA SER A 172 9.24 4.64 -17.18
C SER A 172 8.43 3.47 -16.64
N ILE A 173 7.37 3.03 -17.33
CA ILE A 173 6.56 1.88 -16.88
C ILE A 173 7.38 0.59 -16.88
N VAL A 174 8.19 0.37 -17.93
CA VAL A 174 9.07 -0.81 -18.02
C VAL A 174 10.09 -0.80 -16.89
N SER A 175 10.70 0.35 -16.60
CA SER A 175 11.72 0.48 -15.54
C SER A 175 11.22 0.10 -14.14
N LEU A 176 9.90 0.18 -13.88
CA LEU A 176 9.33 -0.18 -12.58
C LEU A 176 9.42 -1.68 -12.27
N HIS A 177 9.53 -2.56 -13.27
CA HIS A 177 9.60 -4.01 -13.02
C HIS A 177 10.88 -4.42 -12.28
N GLY A 178 11.99 -3.74 -12.55
CA GLY A 178 13.28 -4.01 -11.91
C GLY A 178 13.39 -3.41 -10.51
N MET A 179 12.60 -2.36 -10.22
CA MET A 179 12.76 -1.52 -9.02
C MET A 179 14.22 -1.06 -8.82
N GLU A 180 14.92 -0.78 -9.92
CA GLU A 180 16.30 -0.31 -9.89
C GLU A 180 16.31 1.21 -9.94
N PHE A 181 16.90 1.85 -8.92
CA PHE A 181 16.89 3.29 -8.76
C PHE A 181 17.45 4.01 -10.00
N ASP A 182 18.64 3.64 -10.48
CA ASP A 182 19.29 4.35 -11.61
C ASP A 182 18.45 4.29 -12.88
N SER A 183 17.88 3.12 -13.20
CA SER A 183 17.02 2.92 -14.36
C SER A 183 15.76 3.79 -14.29
N ILE A 184 15.09 3.76 -13.14
CA ILE A 184 13.90 4.58 -12.88
C ILE A 184 14.27 6.08 -12.94
N TRP A 185 15.33 6.49 -12.25
CA TRP A 185 15.75 7.88 -12.18
C TRP A 185 16.04 8.46 -13.56
N GLN A 186 16.77 7.75 -14.42
CA GLN A 186 17.05 8.20 -15.78
C GLN A 186 15.77 8.33 -16.63
N ALA A 187 14.84 7.40 -16.50
CA ALA A 187 13.56 7.46 -17.21
C ALA A 187 12.73 8.69 -16.78
N TYR A 188 12.71 9.00 -15.49
CA TYR A 188 12.00 10.17 -14.97
C TYR A 188 12.72 11.48 -15.29
N LEU A 189 14.04 11.52 -15.23
CA LEU A 189 14.84 12.68 -15.61
C LEU A 189 14.53 13.11 -17.05
N SER A 190 14.53 12.15 -17.98
CA SER A 190 14.17 12.38 -19.38
C SER A 190 12.75 12.93 -19.54
N ARG A 191 11.77 12.38 -18.80
CA ARG A 191 10.36 12.85 -18.84
C ARG A 191 10.18 14.27 -18.31
N PHE A 192 10.87 14.62 -17.23
CA PHE A 192 10.82 15.97 -16.65
C PHE A 192 11.51 16.98 -17.57
N GLN A 193 12.67 16.64 -18.13
CA GLN A 193 13.36 17.47 -19.11
C GLN A 193 12.51 17.73 -20.36
N ALA A 194 11.79 16.73 -20.87
CA ALA A 194 10.86 16.89 -22.00
C ALA A 194 9.66 17.82 -21.70
N ALA A 195 9.39 18.08 -20.43
CA ALA A 195 8.42 19.05 -19.94
C ALA A 195 9.05 20.40 -19.55
N LYS A 196 10.36 20.57 -19.75
CA LYS A 196 11.16 21.71 -19.29
C LYS A 196 11.09 21.92 -17.78
N ILE A 197 10.99 20.83 -17.02
CA ILE A 197 11.02 20.88 -15.55
C ILE A 197 12.40 20.40 -15.13
N VAL A 198 13.07 21.17 -14.27
CA VAL A 198 14.32 20.77 -13.64
C VAL A 198 14.02 19.75 -12.55
N LEU A 199 14.68 18.60 -12.59
CA LEU A 199 14.54 17.55 -11.58
C LEU A 199 15.89 17.34 -10.91
N GLU A 200 15.94 17.60 -9.61
CA GLU A 200 17.15 17.49 -8.78
C GLU A 200 16.91 16.54 -7.61
N ILE A 201 17.92 15.76 -7.26
CA ILE A 201 17.92 14.90 -6.08
C ILE A 201 19.19 15.16 -5.27
N ASP A 202 19.00 15.47 -3.99
CA ASP A 202 20.06 15.79 -3.04
C ASP A 202 20.12 14.71 -1.95
N GLY A 203 21.32 14.38 -1.50
CA GLY A 203 21.52 13.40 -0.41
C GLY A 203 21.63 11.94 -0.88
N GLU A 204 21.63 11.03 0.10
CA GLU A 204 21.73 9.59 -0.16
C GLU A 204 20.33 9.01 -0.28
N VAL A 205 19.99 8.51 -1.47
CA VAL A 205 18.67 7.92 -1.74
C VAL A 205 18.50 6.68 -0.87
N PRO A 206 17.42 6.59 -0.07
CA PRO A 206 17.20 5.43 0.77
C PRO A 206 17.11 4.16 -0.06
N THR A 207 17.86 3.13 0.34
CA THR A 207 17.91 1.85 -0.35
C THR A 207 16.65 1.03 -0.06
N GLY A 208 16.14 0.33 -1.08
CA GLY A 208 15.07 -0.65 -0.96
C GLY A 208 13.82 -0.31 -1.77
N ASP A 209 13.16 -1.34 -2.28
CA ASP A 209 12.06 -1.21 -3.25
C ASP A 209 10.92 -0.32 -2.72
N LEU A 210 10.62 -0.36 -1.42
CA LEU A 210 9.61 0.51 -0.79
C LEU A 210 9.94 2.00 -0.97
N TRP A 211 11.18 2.41 -0.72
CA TRP A 211 11.60 3.80 -0.87
C TRP A 211 11.60 4.25 -2.34
N ILE A 212 11.96 3.34 -3.24
CA ILE A 212 11.84 3.56 -4.68
C ILE A 212 10.37 3.75 -5.07
N ALA A 213 9.44 2.96 -4.51
CA ALA A 213 8.01 3.14 -4.75
C ALA A 213 7.53 4.52 -4.24
N ALA A 214 7.93 4.93 -3.04
CA ALA A 214 7.61 6.26 -2.51
C ALA A 214 8.13 7.41 -3.38
N LEU A 215 9.34 7.27 -3.93
CA LEU A 215 9.93 8.22 -4.86
C LEU A 215 9.12 8.27 -6.17
N VAL A 216 8.81 7.12 -6.76
CA VAL A 216 8.02 7.02 -8.00
C VAL A 216 6.63 7.65 -7.83
N ILE A 217 5.94 7.35 -6.73
CA ILE A 217 4.67 7.98 -6.37
C ILE A 217 4.85 9.49 -6.34
N SER A 218 5.86 9.98 -5.62
CA SER A 218 6.11 11.42 -5.50
C SER A 218 6.33 12.09 -6.86
N LEU A 219 7.17 11.50 -7.71
CA LEU A 219 7.45 12.00 -9.05
C LEU A 219 6.20 12.06 -9.93
N GLU A 220 5.41 10.99 -9.95
CA GLU A 220 4.19 10.94 -10.75
C GLU A 220 3.16 11.96 -10.28
N PHE A 221 2.96 12.08 -8.97
CA PHE A 221 1.98 13.01 -8.41
C PHE A 221 2.41 14.47 -8.57
N ALA A 222 3.71 14.77 -8.49
CA ALA A 222 4.23 16.10 -8.73
C ALA A 222 4.06 16.53 -10.20
N ARG A 223 4.52 15.70 -11.14
CA ARG A 223 4.69 16.08 -12.56
C ARG A 223 3.53 16.88 -13.20
N PRO A 224 2.25 16.44 -13.16
CA PRO A 224 1.19 17.16 -13.87
C PRO A 224 0.79 18.49 -13.22
N GLN A 225 1.26 18.77 -12.01
CA GLN A 225 0.98 20.00 -11.30
C GLN A 225 2.06 21.07 -11.56
N LEU A 226 3.17 20.67 -12.17
CA LEU A 226 4.34 21.51 -12.39
C LEU A 226 4.23 22.26 -13.73
N PRO A 227 4.31 23.60 -13.74
CA PRO A 227 4.39 24.36 -14.97
C PRO A 227 5.76 24.16 -15.64
N PRO A 228 5.87 24.35 -16.96
CA PRO A 228 7.16 24.44 -17.62
C PRO A 228 8.05 25.48 -16.92
N GLU A 229 9.37 25.23 -16.90
CA GLU A 229 10.39 26.10 -16.28
C GLU A 229 10.36 26.15 -14.74
N SER A 230 9.60 25.25 -14.10
CA SER A 230 9.70 25.00 -12.66
C SER A 230 10.81 24.01 -12.31
N ALA A 231 11.12 23.90 -11.01
CA ALA A 231 12.04 22.92 -10.46
C ALA A 231 11.36 22.05 -9.39
N LEU A 232 11.59 20.74 -9.48
CA LEU A 232 11.27 19.75 -8.44
C LEU A 232 12.58 19.30 -7.80
N ARG A 233 12.76 19.60 -6.51
CA ARG A 233 13.88 19.12 -5.72
C ARG A 233 13.43 18.01 -4.79
N ILE A 234 14.20 16.94 -4.74
CA ILE A 234 13.94 15.82 -3.85
C ILE A 234 15.14 15.69 -2.91
N SER A 235 14.95 15.96 -1.63
CA SER A 235 16.00 15.78 -0.63
C SER A 235 15.79 14.44 0.07
N CYS A 236 16.83 13.61 0.06
CA CYS A 236 16.81 12.26 0.58
C CYS A 236 17.71 12.14 1.82
N GLU A 237 17.13 11.65 2.90
CA GLU A 237 17.83 11.25 4.12
C GLU A 237 17.46 9.80 4.46
N LYS A 238 18.25 9.15 5.31
CA LYS A 238 18.17 7.70 5.61
C LYS A 238 16.75 7.13 5.76
N ASN A 239 15.83 7.87 6.40
CA ASN A 239 14.45 7.45 6.64
C ASN A 239 13.41 8.46 6.15
N VAL A 240 13.78 9.41 5.29
CA VAL A 240 12.91 10.52 4.88
C VAL A 240 13.15 10.89 3.43
N ILE A 241 12.06 11.09 2.67
CA ILE A 241 12.10 11.75 1.36
C ILE A 241 11.33 13.06 1.49
N GLN A 242 12.00 14.18 1.25
CA GLN A 242 11.38 15.50 1.20
C GLN A 242 11.25 15.93 -0.26
N VAL A 243 10.03 16.29 -0.65
CA VAL A 243 9.71 16.79 -1.98
C VAL A 243 9.46 18.28 -1.86
N HIS A 244 10.28 19.08 -2.54
CA HIS A 244 10.16 20.53 -2.59
C HIS A 244 9.90 20.99 -4.01
N VAL A 245 8.96 21.92 -4.16
CA VAL A 245 8.57 22.47 -5.46
C VAL A 245 8.82 23.96 -5.46
N GLU A 246 9.65 24.42 -6.40
CA GLU A 246 9.90 25.84 -6.59
C GLU A 246 8.92 26.46 -7.58
N GLY A 247 8.56 27.73 -7.35
CA GLY A 247 7.73 28.51 -8.27
C GLY A 247 6.22 28.28 -8.15
N LEU A 248 5.76 27.52 -7.16
CA LEU A 248 4.34 27.32 -6.85
C LEU A 248 3.97 27.85 -5.46
N LYS A 249 2.66 28.10 -5.26
CA LYS A 249 2.10 28.48 -3.95
C LYS A 249 1.61 27.27 -3.15
N SER A 250 1.17 26.23 -3.85
CA SER A 250 0.64 25.00 -3.26
C SER A 250 0.72 23.88 -4.27
N ILE A 251 0.90 22.65 -3.79
CA ILE A 251 0.80 21.43 -4.59
C ILE A 251 -0.02 20.41 -3.80
N ASN A 252 -0.79 19.58 -4.51
CA ASN A 252 -1.55 18.50 -3.88
C ASN A 252 -0.62 17.32 -3.60
N ILE A 253 -0.70 16.83 -2.36
CA ILE A 253 -0.01 15.63 -1.90
C ILE A 253 -0.60 14.37 -2.57
N PRO A 254 0.19 13.29 -2.74
CA PRO A 254 -0.35 12.01 -3.21
C PRO A 254 -1.48 11.49 -2.30
N PRO A 255 -2.62 11.02 -2.85
CA PRO A 255 -3.75 10.47 -2.10
C PRO A 255 -3.49 9.01 -1.71
N VAL A 256 -2.39 8.77 -1.00
CA VAL A 256 -1.99 7.42 -0.53
C VAL A 256 -2.52 7.11 0.88
N GLN A 257 -3.42 7.96 1.40
CA GLN A 257 -3.92 7.89 2.78
C GLN A 257 -5.03 6.83 3.00
N ASP A 258 -5.49 6.13 1.96
CA ASP A 258 -6.58 5.15 2.04
C ASP A 258 -6.25 3.83 1.30
N GLY A 259 -5.00 3.33 1.38
CA GLY A 259 -4.61 2.14 0.59
C GLY A 259 -3.31 1.46 1.00
N PHE A 260 -2.86 0.51 0.17
CA PHE A 260 -1.70 -0.36 0.45
C PHE A 260 -0.45 0.39 0.96
N PHE A 261 -0.12 1.53 0.37
CA PHE A 261 1.07 2.32 0.74
C PHE A 261 0.93 3.05 2.09
N GLU A 262 -0.30 3.20 2.59
CA GLU A 262 -0.56 3.81 3.89
C GLU A 262 0.01 2.96 5.04
N GLU A 263 0.06 1.63 4.87
CA GLU A 263 0.63 0.71 5.86
C GLU A 263 2.13 1.00 6.08
N PHE A 264 2.83 1.54 5.08
CA PHE A 264 4.29 1.67 5.07
C PHE A 264 4.76 3.12 5.21
N PHE A 265 3.96 4.09 4.77
CA PHE A 265 4.38 5.47 4.66
C PHE A 265 3.39 6.46 5.26
N ASN A 266 3.94 7.56 5.75
CA ASN A 266 3.18 8.75 6.07
C ASN A 266 3.59 9.86 5.11
N PHE A 267 2.63 10.32 4.31
CA PHE A 267 2.78 11.46 3.41
C PHE A 267 2.14 12.67 4.10
N LYS A 268 2.96 13.66 4.44
CA LYS A 268 2.53 14.88 5.12
C LYS A 268 2.92 16.11 4.31
N THR A 269 2.01 17.07 4.18
CA THR A 269 2.32 18.35 3.52
C THR A 269 3.37 19.12 4.30
N GLU A 270 4.34 19.69 3.58
CA GLU A 270 5.40 20.52 4.16
C GLU A 270 5.83 21.59 3.16
N GLY A 271 5.67 22.86 3.54
CA GLY A 271 5.89 23.98 2.62
C GLY A 271 5.05 23.86 1.34
N VAL A 272 5.69 24.03 0.18
CA VAL A 272 5.09 23.88 -1.17
C VAL A 272 5.28 22.43 -1.67
N GLY A 273 5.33 21.45 -0.78
CA GLY A 273 5.57 20.06 -1.12
C GLY A 273 5.08 19.11 -0.05
N TRP A 274 5.79 18.00 0.12
CA TRP A 274 5.47 17.00 1.14
C TRP A 274 6.70 16.24 1.58
N VAL A 275 6.59 15.64 2.75
CA VAL A 275 7.57 14.72 3.30
C VAL A 275 6.95 13.33 3.39
N VAL A 276 7.76 12.35 3.02
CA VAL A 276 7.48 10.93 3.14
C VAL A 276 8.36 10.36 4.24
N THR A 277 7.74 9.86 5.29
CA THR A 277 8.42 9.11 6.36
C THR A 277 7.92 7.69 6.37
N ARG A 278 8.79 6.73 6.70
CA ARG A 278 8.35 5.34 6.92
C ARG A 278 7.52 5.28 8.22
N ARG A 279 6.42 4.54 8.21
CA ARG A 279 5.75 4.14 9.46
C ARG A 279 6.62 3.06 10.09
N GLU A 280 7.43 3.46 11.07
CA GLU A 280 8.10 2.49 11.94
C GLU A 280 7.02 1.83 12.80
N GLY A 281 7.00 0.50 12.88
CA GLY A 281 6.34 -0.14 14.00
C GLY A 281 7.07 0.33 15.25
N GLU A 282 6.38 1.04 16.14
CA GLU A 282 6.96 1.60 17.37
C GLU A 282 7.90 0.58 18.02
N SER A 283 9.19 0.85 17.94
CA SER A 283 10.23 0.04 18.55
C SER A 283 11.27 0.97 19.15
N SER A 284 11.01 1.32 20.40
CA SER A 284 12.02 1.63 21.41
C SER A 284 11.48 1.21 22.77
#